data_AF-A0A0U2W9T4-F1
#
_entry.id   AF-A0A0U2W9T4-F1
#
_cell.length_a   1.000
_cell.length_b   1.000
_cell.length_c   1.000
_cell.angle_alpha   90.00
_cell.angle_beta   90.00
_cell.angle_gamma   90.00
#
_symmetry.space_group_name_H-M   'P 1'
#
loop_
_entity.id
_entity.type
_entity.pdbx_description
1 polymer ?
#
loop_
_entity_poly.entity_id
_entity_poly.type
_entity_poly.pdbx_seq_one_letter_code
_entity_poly.pdbx_strand_id
1 'polypeptide(L)'
;MNNEITLILPVELSERRKVLEKELAKVVTELCFTGLRDEINKVFEEYNIEPKPTKIKWDFCGEYDDEGGTTYYPNNIAVYTNGEKVEIDNYTINKKSKWSDSYYDYELGEELHEVICDYRHDLYEHDIEEIDL
;
A
#
# COMPACT_ATOMS: atom_id res chain seq x y z
N MET A 1 20.50 -24.38 -28.28
CA MET A 1 19.95 -23.10 -28.76
C MET A 1 18.46 -23.15 -28.53
N ASN A 2 17.94 -22.43 -27.53
CA ASN A 2 16.51 -22.33 -27.32
C ASN A 2 15.97 -21.31 -28.34
N ASN A 3 15.16 -21.78 -29.29
CA ASN A 3 14.40 -20.89 -30.16
C ASN A 3 13.28 -20.29 -29.32
N GLU A 4 13.47 -19.06 -28.85
CA GLU A 4 12.35 -18.25 -28.36
C GLU A 4 11.40 -18.02 -29.54
N ILE A 5 10.23 -18.66 -29.49
CA ILE A 5 9.17 -18.44 -30.47
C ILE A 5 8.45 -17.17 -30.04
N THR A 6 8.84 -16.03 -30.63
CA THR A 6 8.09 -14.79 -30.47
C THR A 6 6.76 -14.92 -31.20
N LEU A 7 5.67 -15.12 -30.45
CA LEU A 7 4.31 -15.13 -30.97
C LEU A 7 3.93 -13.73 -31.48
N ILE A 8 3.91 -13.56 -32.80
CA ILE A 8 3.43 -12.34 -33.44
C ILE A 8 1.90 -12.38 -33.45
N LEU A 9 1.28 -11.56 -32.60
CA LEU A 9 -0.17 -11.41 -32.57
C LEU A 9 -0.65 -10.56 -33.77
N PRO A 10 -1.80 -10.91 -34.39
CA PRO A 10 -2.54 -10.00 -35.25
C PRO A 10 -2.78 -8.64 -34.57
N VAL A 11 -2.72 -7.55 -35.34
CA VAL A 11 -2.80 -6.16 -34.83
C VAL A 11 -4.03 -5.96 -33.95
N GLU A 12 -5.20 -6.45 -34.37
CA GLU A 12 -6.47 -6.33 -33.62
C GLU A 12 -6.40 -6.98 -32.23
N LEU A 13 -5.74 -8.14 -32.10
CA LEU A 13 -5.59 -8.83 -30.80
C LEU A 13 -4.61 -8.10 -29.89
N SER A 14 -3.55 -7.51 -30.46
CA SER A 14 -2.60 -6.68 -29.70
C SER A 14 -3.26 -5.40 -29.19
N GLU A 15 -4.07 -4.74 -30.00
CA GLU A 15 -4.85 -3.57 -29.61
C GLU A 15 -5.88 -3.92 -28.52
N ARG A 16 -6.60 -5.03 -28.68
CA ARG A 16 -7.56 -5.50 -27.67
C ARG A 16 -6.87 -5.84 -26.34
N ARG A 17 -5.69 -6.48 -26.39
CA ARG A 17 -4.88 -6.77 -25.21
C ARG A 17 -4.52 -5.49 -24.45
N LYS A 18 -4.04 -4.46 -25.14
CA LYS A 18 -3.70 -3.16 -24.52
C LYS A 18 -4.90 -2.49 -23.85
N VAL A 19 -6.10 -2.61 -24.43
CA VAL A 19 -7.32 -2.09 -23.81
C VAL A 19 -7.64 -2.85 -22.52
N LEU A 20 -7.59 -4.18 -22.55
CA LEU A 20 -7.85 -5.01 -21.38
C LEU A 20 -6.82 -4.78 -20.26
N GLU A 21 -5.54 -4.62 -20.59
CA GLU A 21 -4.49 -4.30 -19.62
C GLU A 21 -4.76 -2.95 -18.93
N LYS A 22 -5.22 -1.94 -19.68
CA LYS A 22 -5.60 -0.63 -19.11
C LYS A 22 -6.86 -0.71 -18.26
N GLU A 23 -7.87 -1.46 -18.69
CA GLU A 23 -9.10 -1.67 -17.93
C GLU A 23 -8.81 -2.41 -16.62
N LEU A 24 -7.97 -3.45 -16.68
CA LEU A 24 -7.55 -4.19 -15.50
C LEU A 24 -6.75 -3.32 -14.53
N ALA A 25 -5.74 -2.59 -15.02
CA ALA A 25 -4.96 -1.68 -14.18
C ALA A 25 -5.86 -0.66 -13.47
N LYS A 26 -6.84 -0.09 -14.17
CA LYS A 26 -7.81 0.83 -13.58
C LYS A 26 -8.60 0.18 -12.44
N VAL A 27 -9.10 -1.03 -12.64
CA VAL A 27 -9.87 -1.75 -11.62
C VAL A 27 -9.00 -2.10 -10.41
N VAL A 28 -7.77 -2.56 -10.63
CA VAL A 28 -6.82 -2.86 -9.55
C VAL A 28 -6.54 -1.61 -8.72
N THR A 29 -6.25 -0.49 -9.37
CA THR A 29 -6.04 0.81 -8.70
C THR A 29 -7.27 1.23 -7.87
N GLU A 30 -8.48 1.14 -8.41
CA GLU A 30 -9.72 1.49 -7.69
C GLU A 30 -9.95 0.60 -6.45
N LEU A 31 -9.71 -0.71 -6.57
CA LEU A 31 -9.83 -1.66 -5.47
C LEU A 31 -8.76 -1.40 -4.39
N CYS A 32 -7.52 -1.14 -4.81
CA CYS A 32 -6.41 -0.81 -3.92
C CYS A 32 -6.73 0.46 -3.10
N PHE A 33 -7.17 1.55 -3.77
CA PHE A 33 -7.58 2.77 -3.07
C PHE A 33 -8.71 2.53 -2.07
N THR A 34 -9.75 1.79 -2.48
CA THR A 34 -10.92 1.55 -1.62
C THR A 34 -10.54 0.70 -0.41
N GLY A 35 -9.87 -0.43 -0.63
CA GLY A 35 -9.46 -1.35 0.45
C GLY A 35 -8.51 -0.68 1.43
N LEU A 36 -7.48 0.00 0.94
CA LEU A 36 -6.49 0.67 1.78
C LEU A 36 -7.12 1.82 2.58
N ARG A 37 -8.01 2.62 1.96
CA ARG A 37 -8.76 3.68 2.64
C ARG A 37 -9.60 3.13 3.79
N ASP A 38 -10.34 2.06 3.54
CA ASP A 38 -11.23 1.46 4.54
C ASP A 38 -10.42 0.89 5.71
N GLU A 39 -9.29 0.23 5.44
CA GLU A 39 -8.42 -0.32 6.49
C GLU A 39 -7.78 0.77 7.34
N ILE A 40 -7.26 1.84 6.72
CA ILE A 40 -6.70 2.97 7.47
C ILE A 40 -7.77 3.63 8.33
N ASN A 41 -8.94 3.95 7.77
CA ASN A 41 -10.02 4.55 8.52
C ASN A 41 -10.42 3.68 9.72
N LYS A 42 -10.46 2.35 9.53
CA LYS A 42 -10.72 1.39 10.59
C LYS A 42 -9.65 1.43 11.68
N VAL A 43 -8.36 1.53 11.37
CA VAL A 43 -7.30 1.69 12.39
C VAL A 43 -7.56 2.92 13.25
N PHE A 44 -7.84 4.07 12.64
CA PHE A 44 -8.11 5.30 13.39
C PHE A 44 -9.40 5.21 14.21
N GLU A 45 -10.44 4.54 13.73
CA GLU A 45 -11.68 4.29 14.46
C GLU A 45 -11.48 3.33 15.64
N GLU A 46 -10.84 2.18 15.42
CA GLU A 46 -10.64 1.12 16.42
C GLU A 46 -9.88 1.62 17.65
N TYR A 47 -8.86 2.46 17.42
CA TYR A 47 -8.05 3.03 18.48
C TYR A 47 -8.49 4.44 18.92
N ASN A 48 -9.64 4.92 18.42
CA ASN A 48 -10.22 6.23 18.74
C ASN A 48 -9.20 7.38 18.65
N ILE A 49 -8.40 7.36 17.57
CA ILE A 49 -7.37 8.37 17.31
C ILE A 49 -8.03 9.58 16.68
N GLU A 50 -7.72 10.75 17.25
CA GLU A 50 -8.13 12.06 16.75
C GLU A 50 -6.91 12.98 16.63
N PRO A 51 -6.86 13.84 15.61
CA PRO A 51 -7.90 14.03 14.60
C PRO A 51 -7.85 12.94 13.49
N LYS A 52 -8.99 12.69 12.82
CA LYS A 52 -9.05 11.73 11.69
C LYS A 52 -8.20 12.18 10.51
N PRO A 53 -7.49 11.25 9.85
CA PRO A 53 -6.60 11.58 8.75
C PRO A 53 -7.43 11.95 7.51
N THR A 54 -6.96 12.93 6.75
CA THR A 54 -7.55 13.33 5.47
C THR A 54 -6.72 12.85 4.28
N LYS A 55 -5.43 12.55 4.50
CA LYS A 55 -4.52 12.05 3.48
C LYS A 55 -3.37 11.28 4.13
N ILE A 56 -2.88 10.23 3.46
CA ILE A 56 -1.64 9.55 3.82
C ILE A 56 -0.71 9.50 2.59
N LYS A 57 0.59 9.69 2.84
CA LYS A 57 1.66 9.62 1.84
C LYS A 57 2.80 8.72 2.32
N TRP A 58 3.52 8.08 1.41
CA TRP A 58 4.73 7.30 1.67
C TRP A 58 5.74 7.45 0.52
N ASP A 59 6.95 6.93 0.74
CA ASP A 59 8.00 6.77 -0.29
C ASP A 59 8.34 5.29 -0.45
N PHE A 60 8.72 4.83 -1.65
CA PHE A 60 9.20 3.45 -1.83
C PHE A 60 10.70 3.33 -1.57
N CYS A 61 11.07 2.48 -0.60
CA CYS A 61 12.47 2.11 -0.36
C CYS A 61 12.71 0.66 -0.80
N GLY A 62 13.78 0.45 -1.57
CA GLY A 62 14.20 -0.89 -1.98
C GLY A 62 14.99 -1.58 -0.88
N GLU A 63 14.53 -2.77 -0.48
CA GLU A 63 15.27 -3.70 0.36
C GLU A 63 15.88 -4.80 -0.52
N TYR A 64 17.18 -5.01 -0.37
CA TYR A 64 17.91 -6.03 -1.10
C TYR A 64 17.96 -7.32 -0.27
N ASP A 65 17.54 -8.43 -0.86
CA ASP A 65 17.82 -9.74 -0.30
C ASP A 65 19.24 -10.21 -0.68
N ASP A 66 19.74 -11.19 0.06
CA ASP A 66 21.04 -11.82 -0.16
C ASP A 66 21.10 -12.71 -1.40
N GLU A 67 19.95 -12.98 -2.04
CA GLU A 67 19.81 -13.73 -3.30
C GLU A 67 19.82 -12.81 -4.54
N GLY A 68 19.90 -11.48 -4.36
CA GLY A 68 19.98 -10.48 -5.42
C GLY A 68 18.63 -9.94 -5.91
N GLY A 69 17.53 -10.24 -5.21
CA GLY A 69 16.24 -9.61 -5.39
C GLY A 69 16.15 -8.25 -4.70
N THR A 70 15.36 -7.34 -5.27
CA THR A 70 14.98 -6.07 -4.62
C THR A 70 13.47 -6.05 -4.45
N THR A 71 13.02 -5.94 -3.20
CA THR A 71 11.60 -5.71 -2.88
C THR A 71 11.42 -4.25 -2.46
N TYR A 72 10.40 -3.58 -2.98
CA TYR A 72 10.10 -2.19 -2.64
C TYR A 72 9.02 -2.13 -1.57
N TYR A 73 9.31 -1.43 -0.48
CA TYR A 73 8.40 -1.23 0.65
C TYR A 73 8.01 0.24 0.82
N PRO A 74 6.72 0.54 1.05
CA PRO A 74 6.26 1.84 1.50
C PRO A 74 6.92 2.21 2.84
N ASN A 75 7.63 3.32 2.88
CA ASN A 75 8.36 3.84 4.03
C ASN A 75 8.07 5.33 4.20
N ASN A 76 8.60 5.96 5.27
CA ASN A 76 8.42 7.39 5.56
C ASN A 76 6.96 7.84 5.58
N ILE A 77 6.08 7.05 6.19
CA ILE A 77 4.65 7.29 6.18
C ILE A 77 4.35 8.64 6.84
N ALA A 78 3.68 9.51 6.09
CA ALA A 78 3.27 10.83 6.51
C ALA A 78 1.75 10.93 6.50
N VAL A 79 1.18 11.20 7.67
CA VAL A 79 -0.26 11.38 7.85
C VAL A 79 -0.58 12.87 7.87
N TYR A 80 -1.66 13.26 7.18
CA TYR A 80 -2.14 14.62 7.13
C TYR A 80 -3.57 14.71 7.65
N THR A 81 -3.85 15.76 8.41
CA THR A 81 -5.18 16.11 8.87
C THR A 81 -5.45 17.58 8.58
N ASN A 82 -6.56 17.90 7.93
CA ASN A 82 -6.92 19.28 7.56
C ASN A 82 -5.80 20.02 6.79
N GLY A 83 -4.99 19.27 6.02
CA GLY A 83 -3.86 19.79 5.26
C GLY A 83 -2.54 19.91 6.05
N GLU A 84 -2.53 19.63 7.35
CA GLU A 84 -1.33 19.69 8.19
C GLU A 84 -0.76 18.30 8.45
N LYS A 85 0.57 18.16 8.40
CA LYS A 85 1.24 16.90 8.72
C LYS A 85 1.16 16.65 10.23
N VAL A 86 0.77 15.44 10.61
CA VAL A 86 0.68 14.99 12.00
C VAL A 86 1.88 14.09 12.33
N GLU A 87 2.51 14.32 13.48
CA GLU A 87 3.54 13.43 14.02
C GLU A 87 2.88 12.21 14.67
N ILE A 88 2.85 11.09 13.95
CA ILE A 88 2.21 9.84 14.37
C ILE A 88 3.12 8.94 15.22
N ASP A 89 4.43 9.14 15.17
CA ASP A 89 5.42 8.32 15.91
C ASP A 89 5.26 8.46 17.44
N ASN A 90 4.57 9.51 17.90
CA ASN A 90 4.27 9.72 19.31
C ASN A 90 2.98 9.02 19.78
N TYR A 91 2.22 8.40 18.88
CA TYR A 91 0.99 7.70 19.22
C TYR A 91 1.26 6.23 19.43
N THR A 92 0.96 5.75 20.64
CA THR A 92 1.03 4.34 20.98
C THR A 92 -0.38 3.78 21.12
N ILE A 93 -0.64 2.68 20.43
CA ILE A 93 -1.88 1.91 20.49
C ILE A 93 -1.66 0.64 21.31
N ASN A 94 -2.74 0.11 21.88
CA ASN A 94 -2.70 -1.15 22.62
C ASN A 94 -3.18 -2.29 21.70
N LYS A 95 -2.24 -2.99 21.06
CA LYS A 95 -2.51 -4.02 20.05
C LYS A 95 -2.59 -5.40 20.70
N LYS A 96 -3.57 -6.21 20.28
CA LYS A 96 -3.65 -7.62 20.68
C LYS A 96 -2.62 -8.43 19.90
N SER A 97 -1.88 -9.29 20.60
CA SER A 97 -0.99 -10.27 19.97
C SER A 97 -1.74 -11.22 19.04
N LYS A 98 -1.16 -11.46 17.86
CA LYS A 98 -1.64 -12.47 16.91
C LYS A 98 -1.45 -13.91 17.44
N TRP A 99 -0.55 -14.09 18.41
CA TRP A 99 -0.09 -15.41 18.89
C TRP A 99 -0.48 -15.73 20.34
N SER A 100 -1.05 -14.77 21.06
CA SER A 100 -1.46 -14.92 22.46
C SER A 100 -2.61 -13.98 22.82
N ASP A 101 -3.25 -14.20 23.97
CA ASP A 101 -4.26 -13.27 24.50
C ASP A 101 -3.66 -12.02 25.18
N SER A 102 -2.37 -11.77 24.99
CA SER A 102 -1.67 -10.62 25.55
C SER A 102 -1.88 -9.38 24.68
N TYR A 103 -1.87 -8.23 25.33
CA TYR A 103 -1.84 -6.92 24.70
C TYR A 103 -0.49 -6.27 24.95
N TYR A 104 -0.03 -5.46 24.00
CA TYR A 104 1.21 -4.72 24.11
C TYR A 104 1.06 -3.35 23.47
N ASP A 105 1.92 -2.45 23.94
CA ASP A 105 2.03 -1.10 23.42
C ASP A 105 2.78 -1.16 22.09
N TYR A 106 2.19 -0.58 21.05
CA TYR A 106 2.68 -0.62 19.68
C TYR A 106 2.54 0.75 19.04
N GLU A 107 3.51 1.18 18.25
CA GLU A 107 3.49 2.51 17.64
C GLU A 107 2.48 2.56 16.49
N LEU A 108 1.71 3.64 16.40
CA LEU A 108 0.72 3.83 15.34
C LEU A 108 1.39 3.86 13.96
N GLY A 109 2.59 4.43 13.86
CA GLY A 109 3.34 4.44 12.60
C GLY A 109 3.67 3.04 12.11
N GLU A 110 4.02 2.14 13.02
CA GLU A 110 4.26 0.73 12.70
C GLU A 110 2.98 0.00 12.29
N GLU A 111 1.83 0.30 12.91
CA GLU A 111 0.54 -0.25 12.49
C GLU A 111 0.14 0.19 11.09
N LEU A 112 0.27 1.49 10.79
CA LEU A 112 -0.01 2.02 9.47
C LEU A 112 0.97 1.46 8.43
N HIS A 113 2.23 1.24 8.83
CA HIS A 113 3.21 0.58 7.98
C HIS A 113 2.81 -0.86 7.65
N GLU A 114 2.36 -1.67 8.62
CA GLU A 114 1.83 -3.02 8.36
C GLU A 114 0.67 -2.97 7.34
N VAL A 115 -0.32 -2.10 7.57
CA VAL A 115 -1.51 -1.97 6.70
C VAL A 115 -1.13 -1.56 5.28
N ILE A 116 -0.29 -0.55 5.10
CA ILE A 116 0.12 -0.09 3.76
C ILE A 116 0.99 -1.15 3.07
N CYS A 117 1.83 -1.89 3.82
CA CYS A 117 2.67 -2.96 3.29
C CYS A 117 1.88 -4.15 2.73
N ASP A 118 0.66 -4.39 3.20
CA ASP A 118 -0.22 -5.44 2.66
C ASP A 118 -0.64 -5.15 1.20
N TYR A 119 -0.59 -3.88 0.79
CA TYR A 119 -0.90 -3.43 -0.58
C TYR A 119 0.35 -3.11 -1.42
N ARG A 120 1.57 -3.31 -0.89
CA ARG A 120 2.84 -2.78 -1.47
C ARG A 120 3.06 -3.07 -2.96
N HIS A 121 2.65 -4.25 -3.43
CA HIS A 121 2.88 -4.67 -4.81
C HIS A 121 2.06 -3.82 -5.78
N ASP A 122 0.75 -3.74 -5.54
CA ASP A 122 -0.16 -2.94 -6.37
C ASP A 122 0.19 -1.45 -6.30
N LEU A 123 0.56 -0.96 -5.11
CA LEU A 123 0.98 0.43 -4.95
C LEU A 123 2.25 0.75 -5.77
N TYR A 124 3.25 -0.14 -5.74
CA TYR A 124 4.49 0.05 -6.49
C TYR A 124 4.29 -0.11 -8.00
N GLU A 125 3.55 -1.14 -8.44
CA GLU A 125 3.31 -1.39 -9.87
C GLU A 125 2.49 -0.27 -10.54
N HIS A 126 1.68 0.45 -9.76
CA HIS A 126 0.83 1.52 -10.24
C HIS A 126 1.29 2.93 -9.85
N ASP A 127 2.51 3.09 -9.29
CA ASP A 127 3.11 4.38 -8.93
C ASP A 127 2.20 5.20 -7.97
N ILE A 128 1.62 4.51 -6.98
CA ILE A 128 0.74 5.11 -5.98
C ILE A 128 1.58 5.41 -4.74
N GLU A 129 1.77 6.69 -4.45
CA GLU A 129 2.55 7.18 -3.30
C GLU A 129 1.70 7.92 -2.25
N GLU A 130 0.42 8.18 -2.55
CA GLU A 130 -0.51 8.83 -1.62
C GLU A 130 -1.97 8.45 -1.88
N ILE A 131 -2.80 8.54 -0.84
CA ILE A 131 -4.26 8.39 -0.91
C ILE A 131 -4.97 9.47 -0.09
N ASP A 132 -6.12 9.92 -0.58
CA ASP A 132 -7.06 10.75 0.18
C ASP A 132 -8.04 9.86 0.96
N LEU A 133 -8.35 10.26 2.20
CA LEU A 133 -9.14 9.50 3.17
C LEU A 133 -10.52 10.09 3.43
#